data_AF-A0A6V8K937-F1
#
_entry.id   AF-A0A6V8K937-F1
#
_cell.length_a   1.000
_cell.length_b   1.000
_cell.length_c   1.000
_cell.angle_alpha   90.00
_cell.angle_beta   90.00
_cell.angle_gamma   90.00
#
_symmetry.space_group_name_H-M   'P 1'
#
loop_
_entity.id
_entity.type
_entity.pdbx_description
1 polymer ?
#
loop_
_entity_poly.entity_id
_entity_poly.type
_entity_poly.pdbx_seq_one_letter_code
_entity_poly.pdbx_strand_id
1 'polypeptide(L)'
;MPGGGYAELSGTSMATPHVAGVVALMWSANPRLIGDLARTTEILRDTAVPASPGDSTGECAPADVTGAGMVDAYAAVQAARTAS
;
A
#
# COMPACT_ATOMS: atom_id res chain seq x y z
N MET A 1 17.25 -12.21 -8.87
CA MET A 1 18.06 -13.45 -8.98
C MET A 1 19.53 -13.10 -8.76
N PRO A 2 20.35 -13.97 -8.13
CA PRO A 2 21.81 -13.78 -8.11
C PRO A 2 22.33 -13.54 -9.54
N GLY A 3 23.23 -12.57 -9.73
CA GLY A 3 23.82 -12.26 -11.04
C GLY A 3 23.06 -11.23 -11.90
N GLY A 4 22.22 -10.37 -11.31
CA GLY A 4 21.56 -9.26 -12.04
C GLY A 4 20.33 -9.68 -12.87
N GLY A 5 19.84 -10.91 -12.69
CA GLY A 5 18.65 -11.40 -13.38
C GLY A 5 17.33 -10.96 -12.73
N TYR A 6 16.32 -10.76 -13.55
CA TYR A 6 14.93 -10.54 -13.15
C TYR A 6 14.19 -11.87 -13.07
N ALA A 7 13.23 -11.95 -12.15
CA ALA A 7 12.33 -13.08 -12.06
C ALA A 7 10.97 -12.57 -11.57
N GLU A 8 9.91 -13.15 -12.12
CA GLU A 8 8.58 -13.02 -11.56
C GLU A 8 8.45 -13.99 -10.39
N LEU A 9 7.99 -13.47 -9.26
CA LEU A 9 7.79 -14.22 -8.03
C LEU A 9 6.42 -13.86 -7.47
N SER A 10 5.64 -14.88 -7.13
CA SER A 10 4.31 -14.71 -6.56
C SER A 10 4.35 -14.93 -5.05
N GLY A 11 3.88 -13.95 -4.28
CA GLY A 11 3.78 -14.05 -2.83
C GLY A 11 3.69 -12.70 -2.13
N THR A 12 3.22 -12.70 -0.88
CA THR A 12 3.10 -11.50 -0.03
C THR A 12 4.46 -10.82 0.22
N SER A 13 5.57 -11.57 0.15
CA SER A 13 6.93 -11.03 0.21
C SER A 13 7.21 -9.97 -0.86
N MET A 14 6.49 -9.98 -1.98
CA MET A 14 6.57 -8.93 -3.00
C MET A 14 5.57 -7.79 -2.77
N ALA A 15 4.48 -8.02 -2.04
CA ALA A 15 3.56 -6.95 -1.65
C ALA A 15 4.21 -6.00 -0.61
N THR A 16 4.96 -6.54 0.36
CA THR A 16 5.63 -5.75 1.39
C THR A 16 6.51 -4.61 0.85
N PRO A 17 7.46 -4.84 -0.11
CA PRO A 17 8.26 -3.74 -0.65
C PRO A 17 7.45 -2.72 -1.46
N HIS A 18 6.31 -3.09 -2.04
CA HIS A 18 5.41 -2.10 -2.69
C HIS A 18 4.81 -1.15 -1.65
N VAL A 19 4.26 -1.67 -0.55
CA VAL A 19 3.70 -0.83 0.53
C VAL A 19 4.79 0.06 1.14
N ALA A 20 5.99 -0.49 1.38
CA ALA A 20 7.12 0.29 1.89
C ALA A 20 7.51 1.43 0.92
N GLY A 21 7.48 1.20 -0.39
CA GLY A 21 7.71 2.23 -1.41
C GLY A 21 6.67 3.35 -1.36
N VAL A 22 5.39 3.02 -1.17
CA VAL A 22 4.32 4.03 -1.04
C VAL A 22 4.52 4.88 0.22
N VAL A 23 4.85 4.26 1.36
CA VAL A 23 5.18 4.99 2.60
C VAL A 23 6.34 5.95 2.39
N ALA A 24 7.40 5.51 1.70
CA ALA A 24 8.54 6.37 1.40
C ALA A 24 8.14 7.59 0.55
N LEU A 25 7.23 7.42 -0.42
CA LEU A 25 6.69 8.53 -1.21
C LEU A 25 5.84 9.48 -0.36
N MET A 26 4.97 8.95 0.52
CA MET A 26 4.17 9.76 1.45
C MET A 26 5.07 10.61 2.35
N TRP A 27 6.10 10.02 2.94
CA TRP A 27 7.05 10.71 3.80
C TRP A 27 7.91 11.72 3.03
N SER A 28 8.27 11.41 1.78
CA SER A 28 8.94 12.39 0.91
C SER A 28 8.04 13.58 0.58
N ALA A 29 6.73 13.37 0.44
CA ALA A 29 5.76 14.43 0.16
C ALA A 29 5.39 15.24 1.42
N ASN A 30 5.45 14.62 2.60
CA ASN A 30 5.24 15.28 3.89
C ASN A 30 6.20 14.69 4.95
N PRO A 31 7.38 15.31 5.15
CA PRO A 31 8.37 14.82 6.12
C PRO A 31 7.90 14.79 7.57
N ARG A 32 6.81 15.49 7.92
CA ARG A 32 6.24 15.45 9.28
C ARG A 32 5.65 14.09 9.64
N LEU A 33 5.35 13.25 8.64
CA LEU A 33 4.85 11.90 8.84
C LEU A 33 5.97 10.90 9.23
N ILE A 34 7.24 11.29 9.10
CA ILE A 34 8.37 10.43 9.49
C ILE A 34 8.31 10.18 11.00
N GLY A 35 8.10 8.92 11.39
CA GLY A 35 7.93 8.51 12.79
C GLY A 35 6.48 8.55 13.29
N ASP A 36 5.56 9.19 12.56
CA ASP A 36 4.13 9.13 12.84
C ASP A 36 3.50 7.92 12.12
N LEU A 37 3.76 6.74 12.70
CA LEU A 37 3.29 5.48 12.14
C LEU A 37 1.77 5.34 12.21
N ALA A 38 1.13 5.94 13.22
CA ALA A 38 -0.33 5.89 13.37
C ALA A 38 -0.99 6.62 12.20
N ARG A 39 -0.61 7.88 11.95
CA ARG A 39 -1.14 8.66 10.84
C ARG A 39 -0.75 8.11 9.47
N THR A 40 0.48 7.60 9.33
CA THR A 40 0.91 6.94 8.09
C THR A 40 0.02 5.72 7.77
N THR A 41 -0.28 4.90 8.78
CA THR A 41 -1.11 3.71 8.62
C THR A 41 -2.57 4.08 8.36
N GLU A 42 -3.09 5.11 9.02
CA GLU A 42 -4.44 5.65 8.79
C GLU A 42 -4.61 6.09 7.34
N ILE A 43 -3.73 6.94 6.81
CA ILE A 43 -3.79 7.41 5.43
C ILE A 43 -3.76 6.23 4.44
N LEU A 44 -2.88 5.25 4.66
CA LEU A 44 -2.81 4.06 3.80
C LEU A 44 -4.12 3.27 3.78
N ARG A 45 -4.80 3.14 4.92
CA ARG A 45 -6.06 2.40 5.02
C ARG A 45 -7.23 3.19 4.42
N ASP A 46 -7.30 4.49 4.69
CA ASP A 46 -8.39 5.35 4.23
C ASP A 46 -8.36 5.59 2.72
N THR A 47 -7.18 5.48 2.12
CA THR A 47 -6.99 5.66 0.67
C THR A 47 -6.95 4.34 -0.10
N ALA A 48 -7.03 3.20 0.59
CA ALA A 48 -7.07 1.90 -0.07
C ALA A 48 -8.38 1.74 -0.85
N VAL A 49 -8.28 1.08 -2.01
CA VAL A 49 -9.45 0.74 -2.84
C VAL A 49 -9.88 -0.70 -2.56
N PRO A 50 -11.18 -1.03 -2.70
CA PRO A 50 -11.65 -2.39 -2.51
C PRO A 50 -10.84 -3.39 -3.35
N ALA A 51 -10.39 -4.47 -2.71
CA ALA A 51 -9.66 -5.54 -3.37
C ALA A 51 -10.54 -6.78 -3.48
N SER A 52 -10.61 -7.35 -4.68
CA SER A 52 -11.16 -8.67 -4.94
C SER A 52 -10.00 -9.62 -5.20
N PRO A 53 -9.82 -10.70 -4.41
CA PRO A 53 -8.98 -11.81 -4.81
C PRO A 53 -9.48 -12.32 -6.16
N GLY A 54 -8.58 -12.82 -6.99
CA GLY A 54 -8.84 -13.09 -8.40
C GLY A 54 -9.84 -14.22 -8.70
N ASP A 55 -10.68 -14.65 -7.75
CA ASP A 55 -11.83 -15.50 -8.02
C ASP A 55 -13.01 -14.65 -8.53
N SER A 56 -13.49 -15.04 -9.71
CA SER A 56 -14.26 -14.23 -10.64
C SER A 56 -15.71 -13.95 -10.23
N THR A 57 -16.02 -13.84 -8.93
CA THR A 57 -17.38 -13.56 -8.44
C THR A 57 -17.71 -12.06 -8.45
N GLY A 58 -16.71 -11.18 -8.62
CA GLY A 58 -16.90 -9.73 -8.54
C GLY A 58 -17.22 -9.25 -7.11
N GLU A 59 -17.11 -10.13 -6.12
CA GLU A 59 -17.31 -9.81 -4.72
C GLU A 59 -16.00 -9.29 -4.11
N CYS A 60 -16.11 -8.29 -3.25
CA CYS A 60 -14.95 -7.84 -2.46
C CYS A 60 -14.55 -8.97 -1.50
N ALA A 61 -13.26 -9.19 -1.31
CA ALA A 61 -12.81 -10.15 -0.31
C ALA A 61 -13.29 -9.73 1.08
N PRO A 62 -13.49 -10.71 1.99
CA PRO A 62 -13.59 -10.42 3.41
C PRO A 62 -12.40 -9.58 3.90
N ALA A 63 -12.64 -8.67 4.84
CA ALA A 63 -11.61 -7.83 5.44
C ALA A 63 -10.45 -8.63 6.07
N ASP A 64 -10.72 -9.86 6.54
CA ASP A 64 -9.68 -10.75 7.07
C ASP A 64 -8.68 -11.23 5.99
N VAL A 65 -9.02 -11.08 4.71
CA VAL A 65 -8.18 -11.47 3.55
C VAL A 65 -7.46 -10.25 2.97
N THR A 66 -8.15 -9.12 2.80
CA THR A 66 -7.61 -7.94 2.10
C THR A 66 -7.32 -6.74 3.00
N GLY A 67 -7.67 -6.82 4.29
CA GLY A 67 -7.55 -5.71 5.21
C GLY A 67 -8.40 -4.52 4.77
N ALA A 68 -7.76 -3.36 4.63
CA ALA A 68 -8.42 -2.16 4.10
C ALA A 68 -8.58 -2.17 2.56
N GLY A 69 -7.99 -3.14 1.86
CA GLY A 69 -8.01 -3.24 0.41
C GLY A 69 -6.64 -3.06 -0.24
N MET A 70 -6.63 -2.78 -1.53
CA MET A 70 -5.43 -2.56 -2.33
C MET A 70 -4.93 -1.13 -2.15
N VAL A 71 -3.63 -0.98 -1.93
CA VAL A 71 -3.00 0.33 -1.77
C VAL A 71 -3.12 1.15 -3.05
N ASP A 72 -3.63 2.38 -2.92
CA ASP A 72 -3.58 3.41 -3.97
C ASP A 72 -2.47 4.41 -3.66
N ALA A 73 -1.35 4.29 -4.37
CA ALA A 73 -0.19 5.14 -4.15
C ALA A 73 -0.47 6.63 -4.43
N TYR A 74 -1.30 6.93 -5.43
CA TYR A 74 -1.60 8.30 -5.81
C TYR A 74 -2.48 8.96 -4.74
N ALA A 75 -3.57 8.31 -4.35
CA ALA A 75 -4.47 8.82 -3.32
C ALA A 75 -3.74 9.00 -1.97
N ALA A 76 -2.92 8.01 -1.57
CA ALA A 76 -2.14 8.07 -0.34
C ALA A 76 -1.17 9.27 -0.30
N VAL A 77 -0.43 9.51 -1.40
CA VAL A 77 0.50 10.65 -1.48
C VAL A 77 -0.25 12.00 -1.47
N GLN A 78 -1.41 12.09 -2.11
CA GLN A 78 -2.20 13.32 -2.10
C GLN A 78 -2.78 13.62 -0.72
N ALA A 79 -3.29 12.61 -0.01
CA ALA A 79 -3.75 12.75 1.36
C ALA A 79 -2.60 13.14 2.32
N ALA A 80 -1.42 12.53 2.13
CA ALA A 80 -0.23 12.84 2.92
C ALA A 80 0.19 14.32 2.80
N ARG A 81 0.09 14.93 1.61
CA ARG A 81 0.42 16.34 1.39
C ARG A 81 -0.45 17.32 2.18
N THR A 82 -1.69 16.93 2.46
CA THR A 82 -2.65 17.78 3.18
C THR A 82 -2.75 17.44 4.67
N ALA A 83 -2.09 16.37 5.12
CA ALA A 83 -2.10 15.94 6.51
C ALA A 83 -1.27 16.90 7.39
N SER A 84 -1.83 17.28 8.54
CA SER A 84 -1.23 18.21 9.51
C SER A 84 -0.43 17.50 10.59
#